data_AF-A0A3D3FKQ1-F1
#
_entry.id   AF-A0A3D3FKQ1-F1
#
_cell.length_a   1.000
_cell.length_b   1.000
_cell.length_c   1.000
_cell.angle_alpha   90.00
_cell.angle_beta   90.00
_cell.angle_gamma   90.00
#
_symmetry.space_group_name_H-M   'P 1'
#
loop_
_entity.id
_entity.type
_entity.pdbx_description
1 polymer ?
#
loop_
_entity_poly.entity_id
_entity_poly.type
_entity_poly.pdbx_seq_one_letter_code
_entity_poly.pdbx_strand_id
1 'polypeptide(L)'
;MPWRLSGLVLSIFVLVAFIGFNLGNSCDVSFGFTALRGVPVFLTALFSFAAGMLVVLPLAFRNARGAKADLKSSRAPGGKRSKGETGTESGSYGID
;
A
#
# COMPACT_ATOMS: atom_id res chain seq x y z
N MET A 1 17.33 -4.90 -5.83
CA MET A 1 16.28 -4.02 -6.40
C MET A 1 16.70 -2.55 -6.21
N PRO A 2 17.64 -2.05 -7.04
CA PRO A 2 18.25 -0.73 -6.85
C PRO A 2 17.25 0.44 -6.96
N TRP A 3 16.13 0.24 -7.65
CA TRP A 3 15.08 1.25 -7.85
C TRP A 3 14.47 1.80 -6.54
N ARG A 4 14.47 1.00 -5.46
CA ARG A 4 13.94 1.41 -4.16
C ARG A 4 14.83 2.45 -3.46
N LEU A 5 16.15 2.38 -3.67
CA LEU A 5 17.12 3.32 -3.12
C LEU A 5 17.03 4.66 -3.84
N SER A 6 16.93 4.64 -5.18
CA SER A 6 16.76 5.84 -5.98
C SER A 6 15.49 6.62 -5.60
N GLY A 7 14.37 5.92 -5.37
CA GLY A 7 13.13 6.55 -4.90
C GLY A 7 13.27 7.18 -3.51
N LEU A 8 13.97 6.53 -2.58
CA LEU A 8 14.23 7.08 -1.24
C LEU A 8 15.08 8.36 -1.32
N VAL A 9 16.18 8.32 -2.09
CA VAL A 9 17.07 9.47 -2.26
C VAL A 9 16.32 10.65 -2.87
N LEU A 10 15.52 10.42 -3.91
CA LEU A 10 14.69 11.45 -4.53
C LEU A 10 13.68 12.03 -3.52
N SER A 11 13.03 11.18 -2.72
CA SER A 11 12.10 11.62 -1.69
C SER A 11 12.76 12.49 -0.63
N ILE A 12 13.96 12.13 -0.15
CA ILE A 12 14.72 12.95 0.80
C ILE A 12 15.12 14.28 0.16
N PHE A 13 15.57 14.26 -1.10
CA PHE A 13 15.96 15.47 -1.81
C PHE A 13 14.80 16.46 -1.94
N VAL A 14 13.61 15.97 -2.33
CA VAL A 14 12.38 16.79 -2.39
C VAL A 14 12.01 17.33 -1.02
N LEU A 15 12.14 16.51 0.04
CA LEU A 15 11.85 16.95 1.41
C LEU A 15 12.78 18.06 1.87
N VAL A 16 14.08 17.93 1.62
CA VAL A 16 15.08 18.97 1.98
C VAL A 16 14.84 20.24 1.19
N ALA A 17 14.56 20.14 -0.11
CA ALA A 17 14.21 21.29 -0.93
C ALA A 17 12.95 22.00 -0.39
N PHE A 18 11.90 21.24 -0.07
CA PHE A 18 10.67 21.76 0.52
C PHE A 18 10.93 22.54 1.82
N ILE A 19 11.75 21.98 2.73
CA ILE A 19 12.15 22.65 3.97
C ILE A 19 12.90 23.94 3.64
N GLY A 20 13.91 23.87 2.77
CA GLY A 20 14.73 25.03 2.38
C GLY A 20 13.90 26.18 1.80
N PHE A 21 12.98 25.88 0.89
CA PHE A 21 12.08 26.89 0.29
C PHE A 21 11.07 27.46 1.30
N ASN A 22 10.71 26.72 2.35
CA ASN A 22 9.76 27.17 3.37
C ASN A 22 10.43 27.70 4.66
N LEU A 23 11.76 27.87 4.72
CA LEU A 23 12.46 28.39 5.89
C LEU A 23 12.00 29.80 6.28
N GLY A 24 11.73 30.65 5.29
CA GLY A 24 11.25 32.01 5.50
C GLY A 24 9.73 32.15 5.54
N ASN A 25 8.99 31.05 5.32
CA ASN A 25 7.55 31.09 5.23
C ASN A 25 6.94 30.56 6.53
N SER A 26 6.30 31.45 7.27
CA SER A 26 5.62 31.13 8.53
C SER A 26 4.10 31.19 8.35
N CYS A 27 3.40 30.30 9.04
CA CYS A 27 1.95 30.29 9.11
C CYS A 27 1.46 30.37 10.56
N ASP A 28 0.23 30.85 10.72
CA ASP A 28 -0.47 30.88 11.98
C ASP A 28 -1.42 29.68 12.05
N VAL A 29 -1.21 28.80 13.03
CA VAL A 29 -2.04 27.62 13.25
C VAL A 29 -3.01 27.89 14.38
N SER A 30 -4.29 27.96 14.07
CA SER A 30 -5.34 28.20 15.07
C SER A 30 -6.00 26.89 15.51
N PHE A 31 -5.97 26.60 16.81
CA PHE A 31 -6.63 25.44 17.44
C PHE A 31 -8.02 25.81 17.98
N GLY A 32 -8.67 26.81 17.39
CA GLY A 32 -9.98 27.31 17.79
C GLY A 32 -9.95 28.28 18.98
N PHE A 33 -9.20 27.97 20.04
CA PHE A 33 -9.09 28.83 21.24
C PHE A 33 -7.71 29.49 21.40
N THR A 34 -6.67 28.93 20.80
CA THR A 34 -5.30 29.46 20.82
C THR A 34 -4.70 29.41 19.42
N ALA A 35 -3.92 30.44 19.06
CA ALA A 35 -3.21 30.50 17.79
C ALA A 35 -1.70 30.40 18.05
N LEU A 36 -1.06 29.40 17.45
CA LEU A 36 0.40 29.33 17.35
C LEU A 36 0.80 30.23 16.18
N ARG A 37 1.36 31.40 16.51
CA ARG A 37 1.77 32.39 15.52
C ARG A 37 3.21 32.17 15.07
N GLY A 38 3.47 32.41 13.80
CA GLY A 38 4.83 32.41 13.25
C GLY A 38 5.49 31.03 13.18
N VAL A 39 4.70 29.95 13.07
CA VAL A 39 5.25 28.59 12.95
C VAL A 39 5.74 28.36 11.53
N PRO A 40 6.97 27.87 11.30
CA PRO A 40 7.43 27.58 9.95
C PRO A 40 6.54 26.55 9.26
N VAL A 41 6.14 26.82 8.00
CA VAL A 41 5.18 25.99 7.26
C VAL A 41 5.65 24.53 7.19
N PHE A 42 6.95 24.30 6.95
CA PHE A 42 7.48 22.94 6.86
C PHE A 42 7.29 22.14 8.16
N LEU A 43 7.36 22.78 9.32
CA LEU A 43 7.23 22.12 10.62
C LEU A 43 5.79 21.65 10.83
N THR A 44 4.82 22.49 10.47
CA THR A 44 3.39 22.14 10.56
C THR A 44 3.03 20.97 9.65
N ALA A 45 3.57 20.95 8.42
CA ALA A 45 3.37 19.87 7.47
C ALA A 45 3.99 18.56 7.96
N LEU A 46 5.23 18.60 8.47
CA LEU A 46 5.90 17.43 9.05
C LEU A 46 5.13 16.88 10.26
N PHE A 47 4.63 17.76 11.13
CA PHE A 47 3.85 17.35 12.28
C PHE A 47 2.53 16.67 11.87
N SER A 48 1.80 17.26 10.91
CA SER A 48 0.58 16.66 10.36
C SER A 48 0.83 15.28 9.75
N PHE A 49 1.91 15.15 8.97
CA PHE A 49 2.32 13.87 8.39
C PHE A 49 2.68 12.85 9.46
N ALA A 50 3.48 13.23 10.46
CA ALA A 50 3.85 12.36 11.57
C ALA A 50 2.63 11.92 12.38
N ALA A 51 1.71 12.83 12.70
CA ALA A 51 0.47 12.53 13.40
C ALA A 51 -0.40 11.55 12.59
N GLY A 52 -0.56 11.78 11.28
CA GLY A 52 -1.25 10.87 10.38
C GLY A 52 -0.59 9.49 10.34
N MET A 53 0.73 9.42 10.27
CA MET A 53 1.47 8.16 10.35
C MET A 53 1.25 7.45 11.69
N LEU A 54 1.32 8.16 12.82
CA LEU A 54 1.08 7.58 14.15
C LEU A 54 -0.33 6.99 14.29
N VAL A 55 -1.33 7.54 13.62
CA VAL A 55 -2.69 6.99 13.57
C VAL A 55 -2.77 5.79 12.61
N VAL A 56 -2.16 5.90 11.44
CA VAL A 56 -2.24 4.86 10.40
C VAL A 56 -1.42 3.62 10.76
N LEU A 57 -0.25 3.76 11.39
CA LEU A 57 0.63 2.64 11.77
C LEU A 57 -0.11 1.56 12.58
N PRO A 58 -0.71 1.86 13.75
CA PRO A 58 -1.40 0.85 14.55
C PRO A 58 -2.61 0.24 13.82
N LEU A 59 -3.32 1.03 13.01
CA LEU A 59 -4.44 0.54 12.19
C LEU A 59 -3.98 -0.40 11.06
N ALA A 60 -2.87 -0.07 10.41
CA ALA A 60 -2.28 -0.88 9.35
C ALA A 60 -1.74 -2.21 9.91
N PHE A 61 -1.07 -2.19 11.07
CA PHE A 61 -0.62 -3.41 11.75
C PHE A 61 -1.80 -4.28 12.23
N ARG A 62 -2.92 -3.67 12.65
CA ARG A 62 -4.15 -4.39 13.01
C ARG A 62 -4.74 -5.13 11.81
N ASN A 63 -4.82 -4.48 10.65
CA ASN A 63 -5.41 -5.06 9.43
C ASN A 63 -4.47 -6.02 8.69
N ALA A 64 -3.15 -5.90 8.86
CA ALA A 64 -2.17 -6.82 8.29
C ALA A 64 -2.32 -8.27 8.80
N ARG A 65 -2.94 -8.47 9.97
CA ARG A 65 -3.29 -9.81 10.48
C ARG A 65 -4.49 -10.43 9.77
N GLY A 66 -5.40 -9.62 9.22
CA GLY A 66 -6.55 -10.09 8.43
C GLY A 66 -6.24 -10.31 6.95
N ALA A 67 -5.37 -9.49 6.35
CA ALA A 67 -5.01 -9.60 4.94
C ALA A 67 -4.24 -10.89 4.57
N LYS A 68 -3.65 -11.58 5.56
CA LYS A 68 -3.01 -12.88 5.36
C LYS A 68 -4.02 -14.04 5.28
N ALA A 69 -5.25 -13.86 5.77
CA ALA A 69 -6.31 -14.86 5.69
C ALA A 69 -6.94 -14.89 4.28
N ASP A 70 -7.16 -13.73 3.66
CA ASP A 70 -7.70 -13.63 2.30
C ASP A 70 -6.71 -14.10 1.22
N LEU A 71 -5.40 -13.82 1.38
CA LEU A 71 -4.38 -14.31 0.45
C LEU A 71 -4.19 -15.84 0.49
N LYS A 72 -4.59 -16.49 1.60
CA LYS A 72 -4.54 -17.96 1.75
C LYS A 72 -5.80 -18.63 1.19
N SER A 73 -6.95 -17.96 1.25
CA SER A 73 -8.20 -18.44 0.63
C SER A 73 -8.15 -18.39 -0.90
N SER A 74 -7.42 -17.43 -1.49
CA SER A 74 -7.20 -17.40 -2.95
C SER A 74 -6.08 -18.35 -3.43
N ARG A 75 -5.49 -19.15 -2.53
CA ARG A 75 -4.41 -20.10 -2.83
C ARG A 75 -4.62 -21.45 -2.12
N ALA A 76 -5.84 -21.98 -2.14
CA ALA A 76 -6.09 -23.41 -1.92
C ALA A 76 -6.26 -24.11 -3.29
N PRO A 77 -5.59 -25.24 -3.53
CA PRO A 77 -5.46 -25.84 -4.85
C PRO A 77 -6.71 -26.66 -5.21
N GLY A 78 -7.57 -26.15 -6.08
CA GLY A 78 -8.39 -27.02 -6.93
C GLY A 78 -7.43 -27.69 -7.93
N GLY A 79 -7.20 -29.00 -7.93
CA GLY A 79 -8.16 -30.06 -7.67
C GLY A 79 -8.16 -30.94 -8.93
N LYS A 80 -7.12 -31.77 -9.03
CA LYS A 80 -6.93 -32.95 -9.89
C LYS A 80 -7.95 -33.13 -11.05
N ARG A 81 -7.51 -32.88 -12.28
CA ARG A 81 -8.09 -33.51 -13.48
C ARG A 81 -7.60 -34.96 -13.51
N SER A 82 -8.30 -35.85 -12.80
CA SER A 82 -8.16 -37.31 -12.90
C SER A 82 -8.77 -37.75 -14.24
N LYS A 83 -7.95 -38.18 -15.20
CA LYS A 83 -7.59 -39.58 -15.51
C LYS A 83 -8.79 -40.43 -15.98
N GLY A 84 -8.72 -40.89 -17.22
CA GLY A 84 -9.61 -41.93 -17.76
C GLY A 84 -9.49 -42.11 -19.26
N GLU A 85 -8.32 -42.54 -19.77
CA GLU A 85 -8.26 -43.32 -21.01
C GLU A 85 -8.74 -44.74 -20.69
N THR A 86 -9.88 -45.13 -21.26
CA THR A 86 -10.36 -46.51 -21.49
C THR A 86 -11.58 -46.33 -22.39
N GLY A 87 -11.84 -47.02 -23.49
CA GLY A 87 -11.23 -48.16 -24.15
C GLY A 87 -11.96 -48.35 -25.49
N THR A 88 -11.36 -49.19 -26.31
CA THR A 88 -11.73 -49.64 -27.65
C THR A 88 -13.14 -50.24 -27.76
N GLU A 89 -13.60 -50.35 -29.01
CA GLU A 89 -14.68 -51.21 -29.54
C GLU A 89 -16.08 -50.59 -29.55
N SER A 90 -16.96 -50.78 -30.53
CA SER A 90 -16.95 -51.32 -31.90
C SER A 90 -18.41 -51.16 -32.36
N GLY A 91 -18.64 -50.86 -33.64
CA GLY A 91 -19.83 -51.37 -34.33
C GLY A 91 -20.99 -50.42 -34.61
N SER A 92 -21.26 -50.30 -35.92
CA SER A 92 -22.60 -50.29 -36.53
C SER A 92 -23.34 -48.96 -36.58
N TYR A 93 -23.26 -48.28 -37.73
CA TYR A 93 -24.44 -48.04 -38.57
C TYR A 93 -24.01 -48.12 -40.04
N GLY A 94 -24.42 -49.20 -40.72
CA GLY A 94 -24.63 -49.20 -42.17
C GLY A 94 -25.97 -48.53 -42.49
N ILE A 95 -26.38 -48.64 -43.77
CA ILE A 95 -27.56 -48.06 -44.47
C ILE A 95 -27.05 -46.95 -45.43
N ASP A 96 -27.08 -47.01 -46.77
CA ASP A 96 -27.52 -48.00 -47.78
C ASP A 96 -26.71 -47.74 -49.08
#